data_AF-A0A2E7UI62-F1
#
_entry.id   AF-A0A2E7UI62-F1
#
_cell.length_a   1.000
_cell.length_b   1.000
_cell.length_c   1.000
_cell.angle_alpha   90.00
_cell.angle_beta   90.00
_cell.angle_gamma   90.00
#
_symmetry.space_group_name_H-M   'P 1'
#
loop_
_entity.id
_entity.type
_entity.pdbx_description
1 polymer ?
#
loop_
_entity_poly.entity_id
_entity_poly.type
_entity_poly.pdbx_seq_one_letter_code
_entity_poly.pdbx_strand_id
1 'polypeptide(L)'
;MADKDLTYTLHCEDGSKLYYKPHLSKLTNEQGQDMYAKNPVGIKKVNKWYVEEPKDHNHMHGVDPIHPFFNPGKKVKEPMRLKIQLGLKCNYSCEYCSQASFVPESTVTGDDDLEEFMTKLDDRLDLQYCSLVEVWGGEPLLY
;
A
#
# COMPACT_ATOMS: atom_id res chain seq x y z
N MET A 1 -21.77 -8.07 17.72
CA MET A 1 -20.65 -9.00 18.02
C MET A 1 -19.58 -8.21 18.75
N ALA A 2 -19.22 -8.62 19.97
CA ALA A 2 -18.23 -7.92 20.78
C ALA A 2 -16.86 -7.97 20.09
N ASP A 3 -16.36 -6.79 19.71
CA ASP A 3 -15.01 -6.56 19.24
C ASP A 3 -14.05 -7.00 20.36
N LYS A 4 -13.53 -8.22 20.26
CA LYS A 4 -12.50 -8.69 21.18
C LYS A 4 -11.26 -7.91 20.81
N ASP A 5 -10.86 -6.98 21.67
CA ASP A 5 -9.63 -6.18 21.61
C ASP A 5 -8.40 -7.11 21.47
N LEU A 6 -8.18 -7.59 20.25
CA LEU A 6 -7.19 -8.58 19.89
C LEU A 6 -5.81 -7.94 19.99
N THR A 7 -5.10 -8.30 21.05
CA THR A 7 -3.73 -7.89 21.30
C THR A 7 -2.80 -9.06 21.00
N TYR A 8 -1.88 -8.88 20.07
CA TYR A 8 -0.86 -9.85 19.70
C TYR A 8 0.38 -9.61 20.54
N THR A 9 0.98 -10.67 21.06
CA THR A 9 2.29 -10.60 21.72
C THR A 9 3.37 -10.95 20.70
N LEU A 10 4.30 -10.03 20.47
CA LEU A 10 5.46 -10.21 19.61
C LEU A 10 6.67 -10.49 20.50
N HIS A 11 7.41 -11.56 20.19
CA HIS A 11 8.64 -11.92 20.87
C HIS A 11 9.83 -11.45 20.02
N CYS A 12 10.69 -10.61 20.57
CA CYS A 12 11.88 -10.10 19.89
C CYS A 12 13.08 -11.01 20.13
N GLU A 13 14.08 -10.96 19.24
CA GLU A 13 15.31 -11.77 19.34
C GLU A 13 16.14 -11.45 20.59
N ASP A 14 16.05 -10.22 21.11
CA ASP A 14 16.68 -9.80 22.36
C ASP A 14 15.94 -10.27 23.62
N GLY A 15 14.85 -11.03 23.45
CA GLY A 15 14.01 -11.54 24.53
C GLY A 15 12.93 -10.56 25.02
N SER A 16 12.90 -9.34 24.49
CA SER A 16 11.85 -8.37 24.83
C SER A 16 10.49 -8.77 24.24
N LYS A 17 9.41 -8.31 24.86
CA LYS A 17 8.04 -8.51 24.35
C LYS A 17 7.42 -7.18 23.96
N LEU A 18 6.75 -7.19 22.82
CA LEU A 18 5.94 -6.08 22.34
C LEU A 18 4.49 -6.51 22.20
N TYR A 19 3.57 -5.59 22.43
CA TYR A 19 2.13 -5.82 22.34
C TYR A 19 1.58 -5.00 21.18
N TYR A 20 1.04 -5.69 20.18
CA TYR A 20 0.50 -5.07 18.98
C TYR A 20 -1.03 -5.17 18.95
N LYS A 21 -1.69 -4.02 18.81
CA LYS A 21 -3.13 -3.91 18.57
C LYS A 21 -3.36 -3.46 17.12
N PRO A 22 -3.70 -4.37 16.19
CA PRO A 22 -3.75 -4.05 14.76
C PRO A 22 -4.76 -2.96 14.42
N HIS A 23 -5.94 -3.02 15.04
CA HIS A 23 -7.03 -2.08 14.76
C HIS A 23 -6.74 -0.65 15.18
N LEU A 24 -5.82 -0.47 16.13
CA LEU A 24 -5.37 0.84 16.60
C LEU A 24 -4.01 1.22 16.02
N SER A 25 -3.39 0.34 15.22
CA SER A 25 -2.00 0.46 14.77
C SER A 25 -1.05 0.83 15.90
N LYS A 26 -1.28 0.26 17.10
CA LYS A 26 -0.56 0.62 18.33
C LYS A 26 0.37 -0.51 18.75
N LEU A 27 1.64 -0.18 18.96
CA LEU A 27 2.68 -1.10 19.42
C LEU A 27 3.22 -0.58 20.75
N THR A 28 3.11 -1.37 21.81
CA THR A 28 3.61 -0.99 23.14
C THR A 28 4.62 -1.99 23.65
N ASN A 29 5.64 -1.53 24.38
CA ASN A 29 6.52 -2.45 25.11
C ASN A 29 5.86 -2.98 26.39
N GLU A 30 6.57 -3.81 27.15
CA GLU A 30 6.14 -4.33 28.46
C GLU A 30 5.84 -3.24 29.49
N GLN A 31 6.37 -2.04 29.31
CA GLN A 31 6.13 -0.88 30.18
C GLN A 31 4.94 -0.03 29.70
N GLY A 32 4.21 -0.46 28.66
CA GLY A 32 3.08 0.27 28.09
C GLY A 32 3.49 1.53 27.30
N GLN A 33 4.79 1.73 27.06
CA GLN A 33 5.28 2.84 26.25
C GLN A 33 4.97 2.56 24.78
N ASP A 34 4.36 3.54 24.12
CA ASP A 34 4.05 3.47 22.71
C ASP A 34 5.33 3.61 21.89
N MET A 35 5.63 2.58 21.09
CA MET A 35 6.83 2.47 20.27
C MET A 35 6.68 3.19 18.91
N TYR A 36 5.46 3.59 18.53
CA TYR A 36 5.20 4.44 17.36
C TYR A 36 5.09 5.92 17.73
N ALA A 37 4.70 6.25 18.96
CA ALA A 37 4.56 7.63 19.40
C ALA A 37 5.94 8.32 19.51
N LYS A 38 6.35 8.99 18.43
CA LYS A 38 7.42 10.01 18.41
C LYS A 38 8.65 9.66 19.25
N ASN A 39 9.48 8.77 18.72
CA ASN A 39 10.92 8.75 18.95
C ASN A 39 11.39 9.12 20.38
N PRO A 40 11.03 8.38 21.45
CA PRO A 40 11.70 8.51 22.72
C PRO A 40 12.57 7.25 22.89
N VAL A 41 13.87 7.41 22.67
CA VAL A 41 14.91 6.40 22.97
C VAL A 41 15.07 5.30 21.90
N GLY A 42 15.91 5.60 20.91
CA GLY A 42 17.00 4.68 20.56
C GLY A 42 16.66 3.38 19.84
N ILE A 43 15.63 3.34 18.98
CA ILE A 43 15.55 2.28 17.96
C ILE A 43 16.71 2.49 16.99
N LYS A 44 17.86 1.85 17.29
CA LYS A 44 18.95 1.70 16.34
C LYS A 44 18.37 1.01 15.11
N LYS A 45 18.60 1.62 13.94
CA LYS A 45 18.22 1.17 12.60
C LYS A 45 18.37 -0.35 12.42
N VAL A 46 17.32 -1.10 12.75
CA VAL A 46 16.93 -2.36 12.11
C VAL A 46 15.87 -1.90 11.11
N ASN A 47 16.21 -1.54 9.87
CA ASN A 47 16.49 -2.49 8.81
C ASN A 47 17.26 -1.81 7.66
N LYS A 48 18.22 -2.53 7.10
CA LYS A 48 19.17 -2.13 6.04
C LYS A 48 18.56 -2.10 4.62
N TRP A 49 17.25 -1.80 4.48
CA TRP A 49 16.56 -1.78 3.19
C TRP A 49 16.31 -0.39 2.60
N TYR A 50 16.61 0.67 3.36
CA TYR A 50 16.67 2.04 2.85
C TYR A 50 18.10 2.56 3.06
N VAL A 51 18.97 2.23 2.10
CA VAL A 51 20.33 2.78 2.06
C VAL A 51 20.29 4.04 1.19
N GLU A 52 20.71 5.12 1.85
CA GLU A 52 21.20 6.40 1.32
C GLU A 52 20.17 7.38 0.72
N GLU A 53 19.82 8.34 1.58
CA GLU A 53 19.12 9.59 1.27
C GLU A 53 19.86 10.38 0.19
N PRO A 54 19.23 10.70 -0.96
CA PRO A 54 19.63 11.86 -1.74
C PRO A 54 19.25 13.10 -0.92
N LYS A 55 20.27 13.89 -0.59
CA LYS A 55 20.12 15.26 -0.11
C LYS A 55 19.46 16.09 -1.22
N ASP A 56 18.60 17.02 -0.81
CA ASP A 56 17.78 17.93 -1.65
C ASP A 56 16.49 17.23 -2.16
N HIS A 57 15.27 17.57 -1.71
CA HIS A 57 14.71 18.88 -1.43
C HIS A 57 13.82 18.87 -0.17
N ASN A 58 13.95 19.96 0.57
CA ASN A 58 13.40 20.28 1.89
C ASN A 58 12.00 19.76 2.26
N HIS A 59 11.94 19.31 3.52
CA HIS A 59 10.79 18.95 4.35
C HIS A 59 10.10 17.62 4.01
N MET A 60 10.78 16.53 4.40
CA MET A 60 10.06 15.35 4.87
C MET A 60 9.32 15.76 6.14
N HIS A 61 8.10 16.29 5.98
CA HIS A 61 7.13 16.39 7.06
C HIS A 61 7.12 15.02 7.75
N GLY A 62 7.28 14.99 9.07
CA GLY A 62 7.12 13.75 9.82
C GLY A 62 5.86 13.06 9.32
N VAL A 63 6.02 11.91 8.67
CA VAL A 63 4.91 11.24 8.02
C VAL A 63 4.04 10.75 9.16
N ASP A 64 2.98 11.50 9.47
CA ASP A 64 2.02 11.09 10.48
C ASP A 64 1.53 9.70 10.09
N PRO A 65 1.56 8.72 11.01
CA PRO A 65 1.12 7.36 10.72
C PRO A 65 -0.25 7.39 10.04
N ILE A 66 -0.34 6.73 8.89
CA ILE A 66 -1.62 6.61 8.18
C ILE A 66 -2.55 5.78 9.07
N HIS A 67 -3.59 6.42 9.60
CA HIS A 67 -4.57 5.77 10.47
C HIS A 67 -5.95 5.80 9.81
N PRO A 68 -6.63 4.64 9.63
CA PRO A 68 -7.89 4.57 8.88
C PRO A 68 -8.97 5.56 9.33
N PHE A 69 -9.04 5.85 10.63
CA PHE A 69 -10.07 6.70 11.22
C PHE A 69 -9.63 8.16 11.47
N PHE A 70 -8.33 8.40 11.69
CA PHE A 70 -7.84 9.69 12.20
C PHE A 70 -6.97 10.43 11.17
N ASN A 71 -6.27 9.71 10.31
CA ASN A 71 -5.42 10.27 9.26
C ASN A 71 -5.37 9.30 8.07
N PRO A 72 -6.49 9.08 7.36
CA PRO A 72 -6.50 8.18 6.22
C PRO A 72 -5.61 8.75 5.11
N GLY A 73 -4.89 7.86 4.42
CA GLY A 73 -4.09 8.23 3.26
C GLY A 73 -5.00 8.88 2.22
N LYS A 74 -4.60 10.07 1.73
CA LYS A 74 -5.35 10.79 0.71
C LYS A 74 -4.90 10.34 -0.68
N LYS A 75 -5.86 10.23 -1.60
CA LYS A 75 -5.55 10.03 -3.01
C LYS A 75 -4.94 11.33 -3.54
N VAL A 76 -3.82 11.21 -4.25
CA VAL A 76 -3.17 12.32 -4.98
C VAL A 76 -3.63 12.32 -6.42
N LYS A 77 -3.63 13.49 -7.07
CA LYS A 77 -3.94 13.62 -8.50
C LYS A 77 -2.71 13.44 -9.39
N GLU A 78 -1.50 13.50 -8.83
CA GLU A 78 -0.23 13.48 -9.54
C GLU A 78 0.53 12.18 -9.23
N PRO A 79 0.18 11.04 -9.86
CA PRO A 79 0.87 9.78 -9.61
C PRO A 79 2.25 9.74 -10.26
N MET A 80 3.26 9.25 -9.53
CA MET A 80 4.59 8.97 -10.11
C MET A 80 4.64 7.67 -10.93
N ARG A 81 3.74 6.72 -10.64
CA ARG A 81 3.63 5.42 -11.29
C ARG A 81 2.16 5.12 -11.52
N LEU A 82 1.81 4.76 -12.75
CA LEU A 82 0.45 4.41 -13.14
C LEU A 82 0.40 2.92 -13.49
N LYS A 83 -0.50 2.18 -12.85
CA LYS A 83 -0.78 0.78 -13.19
C LYS A 83 -2.17 0.68 -13.81
N ILE A 84 -2.23 0.27 -15.07
CA ILE A 84 -3.49 0.13 -15.82
C ILE A 84 -3.84 -1.35 -15.88
N GLN A 85 -4.98 -1.72 -15.30
CA GLN A 85 -5.48 -3.09 -15.37
C GLN A 85 -6.38 -3.25 -16.61
N LEU A 86 -5.92 -4.00 -17.63
CA LEU A 86 -6.71 -4.21 -18.85
C LEU A 86 -7.87 -5.19 -18.63
N GLY A 87 -7.64 -6.21 -17.82
CA GLY A 87 -8.66 -7.17 -17.44
C GLY A 87 -8.07 -8.40 -16.75
N LEU A 88 -8.92 -9.36 -16.40
CA LEU A 88 -8.54 -10.53 -15.61
C LEU A 88 -8.43 -11.83 -16.43
N LYS A 89 -8.64 -11.79 -17.76
CA LYS A 89 -8.40 -12.97 -18.61
C LYS A 89 -6.93 -13.36 -18.51
N CYS A 90 -6.68 -14.66 -18.40
CA CYS A 90 -5.34 -15.22 -18.38
C CYS A 90 -5.37 -16.59 -19.07
N ASN A 91 -4.32 -16.92 -19.80
CA ASN A 91 -4.11 -18.21 -20.45
C ASN A 91 -3.39 -19.22 -19.53
N TYR A 92 -3.14 -18.83 -18.28
CA TYR A 92 -2.56 -19.66 -17.21
C TYR A 92 -3.48 -19.69 -16.00
N SER A 93 -3.37 -20.77 -15.21
CA SER A 93 -4.14 -20.99 -13.98
C SER A 93 -3.22 -21.10 -12.77
N CYS A 94 -2.41 -20.06 -12.52
CA CYS A 94 -1.44 -20.07 -11.41
C CYS A 94 -2.17 -20.22 -10.06
N GLU A 95 -1.83 -21.25 -9.28
CA GLU A 95 -2.48 -21.57 -7.99
C GLU A 95 -2.37 -20.44 -6.96
N TYR A 96 -1.31 -19.64 -7.05
CA TYR A 96 -1.02 -18.51 -6.16
C TYR A 96 -1.49 -17.17 -6.73
N CYS A 97 -2.25 -17.15 -7.84
CA CYS A 97 -2.73 -15.89 -8.41
C CYS A 97 -3.81 -15.27 -7.53
N SER A 98 -3.49 -14.12 -6.93
CA SER A 98 -4.42 -13.37 -6.07
C SER A 98 -5.65 -12.84 -6.82
N GLN A 99 -5.59 -12.76 -8.15
CA GLN A 99 -6.70 -12.29 -8.99
C GLN A 99 -7.59 -13.42 -9.54
N ALA A 100 -7.16 -14.69 -9.43
CA ALA A 100 -7.85 -15.84 -10.03
C ALA A 100 -9.32 -15.98 -9.54
N SER A 101 -9.56 -15.73 -8.26
CA SER A 101 -10.91 -15.81 -7.67
C SER A 101 -11.90 -14.79 -8.24
N PHE A 102 -11.41 -13.70 -8.85
CA PHE A 102 -12.25 -12.63 -9.40
C PHE A 102 -12.48 -12.76 -10.91
N VAL A 103 -11.80 -13.69 -11.59
CA VAL A 103 -11.96 -13.92 -13.04
C VAL A 103 -13.41 -14.23 -13.44
N PRO A 104 -14.18 -15.10 -12.72
CA PRO A 104 -15.54 -15.45 -13.14
C PRO A 104 -16.51 -14.26 -13.16
N GLU A 105 -16.28 -13.27 -12.30
CA GLU A 105 -17.10 -12.06 -12.17
C GLU A 105 -16.58 -10.91 -13.04
N SER A 106 -15.45 -11.09 -13.74
CA SER A 106 -14.82 -10.02 -14.49
C SER A 106 -15.60 -9.67 -15.76
N THR A 107 -15.98 -8.41 -15.88
CA THR A 107 -16.47 -7.83 -17.13
C THR A 107 -15.31 -7.65 -18.09
N VAL A 108 -15.49 -8.11 -19.34
CA VAL A 108 -14.50 -7.90 -20.40
C VAL A 108 -14.74 -6.51 -20.97
N THR A 109 -13.80 -5.60 -20.72
CA THR A 109 -13.70 -4.32 -21.42
C THR A 109 -13.22 -4.53 -22.86
N GLY A 110 -13.76 -3.76 -23.79
CA GLY A 110 -13.43 -3.81 -25.21
C GLY A 110 -12.98 -2.45 -25.76
N ASP A 111 -12.73 -2.40 -27.07
CA ASP A 111 -12.24 -1.19 -27.75
C ASP A 111 -13.20 0.01 -27.58
N ASP A 112 -14.51 -0.25 -27.49
CA ASP A 112 -15.54 0.78 -27.30
C ASP A 112 -15.40 1.52 -25.96
N ASP A 113 -14.77 0.91 -24.95
CA ASP A 113 -14.57 1.50 -23.61
C ASP A 113 -13.31 2.38 -23.55
N LEU A 114 -12.43 2.30 -24.56
CA LEU A 114 -11.11 2.92 -24.54
C LEU A 114 -11.19 4.45 -24.52
N GLU A 115 -12.02 5.04 -25.38
CA GLU A 115 -12.17 6.50 -25.46
C GLU A 115 -12.71 7.10 -24.16
N GLU A 116 -13.70 6.45 -23.54
CA GLU A 116 -14.22 6.87 -22.24
C GLU A 116 -13.16 6.73 -21.14
N PHE A 117 -12.36 5.65 -21.17
CA PHE A 117 -11.26 5.45 -20.24
C PHE A 117 -10.19 6.53 -20.36
N MET A 118 -9.71 6.82 -21.58
CA MET A 118 -8.68 7.83 -21.82
C MET A 118 -9.16 9.22 -21.42
N THR A 119 -10.40 9.58 -21.76
CA THR A 119 -11.01 10.86 -21.34
C THR A 119 -11.02 10.99 -19.80
N LYS A 120 -11.45 9.93 -19.09
CA LYS A 120 -11.44 9.93 -17.62
C LYS A 120 -10.03 10.00 -17.04
N LEU A 121 -9.05 9.38 -17.69
CA LEU A 121 -7.67 9.40 -17.24
C LEU A 121 -7.11 10.83 -17.28
N ASP A 122 -7.30 11.52 -18.40
CA ASP A 122 -6.85 12.89 -18.63
C ASP A 122 -7.58 13.91 -17.74
N ASP A 123 -8.90 13.73 -17.53
CA ASP A 123 -9.70 14.63 -16.69
C ASP A 123 -9.38 14.52 -15.18
N ARG A 124 -8.88 13.36 -14.74
CA ARG A 124 -8.79 13.03 -13.31
C ARG A 124 -7.38 13.06 -12.76
N LEU A 125 -6.37 12.84 -13.60
CA LEU A 125 -4.98 12.73 -13.19
C LEU A 125 -4.13 13.77 -13.92
N ASP A 126 -3.20 14.37 -13.18
CA ASP A 126 -2.11 15.15 -13.76
C ASP A 126 -0.88 14.25 -13.90
N LEU A 127 -0.53 13.90 -15.13
CA LEU A 127 0.52 12.94 -15.43
C LEU A 127 1.89 13.59 -15.66
N GLN A 128 2.05 14.89 -15.39
CA GLN A 128 3.32 15.61 -15.65
C GLN A 128 4.54 14.98 -14.96
N TYR A 129 4.35 14.31 -13.82
CA TYR A 129 5.41 13.64 -13.05
C TYR A 129 5.33 12.10 -13.13
N CYS A 130 4.46 11.55 -13.99
CA CYS A 130 4.35 10.12 -14.16
C CYS A 130 5.59 9.59 -14.89
N SER A 131 6.36 8.76 -14.21
CA SER A 131 7.65 8.23 -14.70
C SER A 131 7.54 6.80 -15.24
N LEU A 132 6.46 6.09 -14.91
CA LEU A 132 6.28 4.70 -15.30
C LEU A 132 4.80 4.37 -15.47
N VAL A 133 4.48 3.74 -16.60
CA VAL A 133 3.19 3.12 -16.85
C VAL A 133 3.39 1.60 -16.93
N GLU A 134 2.66 0.87 -16.09
CA GLU A 134 2.65 -0.59 -16.05
C GLU A 134 1.29 -1.08 -16.55
N VAL A 135 1.29 -1.89 -17.60
CA VAL A 135 0.09 -2.63 -18.02
C VAL A 135 0.02 -3.91 -17.19
N TRP A 136 -1.12 -4.13 -16.53
CA TRP A 136 -1.32 -5.18 -15.54
C TRP A 136 -2.66 -5.90 -15.75
N GLY A 137 -2.88 -7.00 -15.02
CA GLY A 137 -4.12 -7.75 -15.00
C GLY A 137 -3.84 -9.23 -14.86
N GLY A 138 -4.66 -10.05 -15.53
CA GLY A 138 -4.34 -11.45 -15.79
C GLY A 138 -3.14 -11.56 -16.73
N GLU A 139 -3.38 -11.83 -18.01
CA GLU A 139 -2.36 -11.77 -19.06
C GLU A 139 -2.64 -10.55 -19.96
N PRO A 140 -1.87 -9.45 -19.84
CA PRO A 140 -2.06 -8.25 -20.65
C PRO A 140 -2.03 -8.50 -22.16
N LEU A 141 -1.24 -9.46 -22.64
CA LEU A 141 -1.08 -9.73 -24.06
C LEU A 141 -2.26 -10.50 -24.69
N LEU A 142 -3.31 -10.81 -23.92
CA LEU A 142 -4.55 -11.40 -24.45
C LEU A 142 -5.57 -10.38 -24.96
N TYR A 143 -5.31 -9.09 -24.73
CA TYR A 143 -6.19 -7.98 -25.08
C TYR A 143 -5.65 -7.23 -26.29
#